data_AF-A0A4R8MS79-F1
#
_entry.id   AF-A0A4R8MS79-F1
#
_cell.length_a   1.000
_cell.length_b   1.000
_cell.length_c   1.000
_cell.angle_alpha   90.00
_cell.angle_beta   90.00
_cell.angle_gamma   90.00
#
_symmetry.space_group_name_H-M   'P 1'
#
loop_
_entity.id
_entity.type
_entity.pdbx_description
1 polymer ?
#
loop_
_entity_poly.entity_id
_entity_poly.type
_entity_poly.pdbx_seq_one_letter_code
_entity_poly.pdbx_strand_id
1 'polypeptide(L)'
;MEKFKSQTLKMLNENQIDRKHEEKICPHCLRIFECKVGSISLCQCTKVTLSLEEREYLATQYADCLCYHCMQTLAFEFRINKSYKTITWSF
;
A
#
# COMPACT_ATOMS: atom_id res chain seq x y z
N MET A 1 65.04 -2.79 -1.66
CA MET A 1 64.10 -1.66 -1.64
C MET A 1 62.71 -2.25 -1.73
N GLU A 2 61.97 -2.12 -0.64
CA GLU A 2 60.70 -2.81 -0.40
C GLU A 2 59.52 -2.16 -1.14
N LYS A 3 58.49 -3.01 -1.36
CA LYS A 3 57.05 -2.71 -1.35
C LYS A 3 56.49 -1.82 -2.47
N PHE A 4 55.66 -2.43 -3.33
CA PHE A 4 54.20 -2.30 -3.11
C PHE A 4 53.45 -3.44 -3.81
N LYS A 5 53.18 -4.48 -3.02
CA LYS A 5 52.27 -5.58 -3.35
C LYS A 5 50.88 -5.13 -2.95
N SER A 6 49.97 -4.99 -3.90
CA SER A 6 48.53 -4.86 -3.64
C SER A 6 47.83 -5.35 -4.93
N GLN A 7 47.57 -6.64 -5.18
CA GLN A 7 46.70 -7.53 -4.42
C GLN A 7 45.66 -6.76 -3.61
N THR A 8 44.50 -6.47 -4.22
CA THR A 8 43.17 -6.85 -3.70
C THR A 8 42.15 -6.68 -4.82
N LEU A 9 42.12 -7.67 -5.71
CA LEU A 9 40.88 -8.03 -6.39
C LEU A 9 40.01 -8.71 -5.33
N LYS A 10 39.12 -7.95 -4.69
CA LYS A 10 37.97 -8.39 -3.88
C LYS A 10 37.42 -7.16 -3.16
N MET A 11 36.38 -6.54 -3.73
CA MET A 11 35.30 -6.03 -2.90
C MET A 11 33.99 -6.40 -3.59
N LEU A 12 33.39 -7.43 -3.01
CA LEU A 12 31.99 -7.79 -3.15
C LEU A 12 31.14 -6.52 -3.03
N ASN A 13 30.24 -6.30 -3.99
CA ASN A 13 28.86 -6.05 -3.64
C ASN A 13 27.95 -6.41 -4.83
N GLU A 14 27.87 -7.70 -5.13
CA GLU A 14 26.59 -8.23 -5.59
C GLU A 14 25.57 -7.94 -4.47
N ASN A 15 24.43 -7.33 -4.81
CA ASN A 15 23.22 -7.13 -3.98
C ASN A 15 22.93 -5.75 -3.37
N GLN A 16 23.04 -4.64 -4.11
CA GLN A 16 22.23 -3.45 -3.80
C GLN A 16 21.68 -2.78 -5.06
N ILE A 17 20.80 -3.49 -5.79
CA ILE A 17 19.74 -2.81 -6.52
C ILE A 17 18.69 -2.54 -5.46
N ASP A 18 18.66 -1.31 -4.95
CA ASP A 18 17.55 -0.82 -4.14
C ASP A 18 16.26 -1.27 -4.82
N ARG A 19 15.50 -2.13 -4.13
CA ARG A 19 14.18 -2.57 -4.55
C ARG A 19 13.31 -1.33 -4.55
N LYS A 20 13.34 -0.61 -5.68
CA LYS A 20 12.64 0.65 -5.90
C LYS A 20 11.22 0.43 -5.43
N HIS A 21 10.84 1.20 -4.42
CA HIS A 21 9.48 1.28 -3.95
C HIS A 21 8.58 1.43 -5.18
N GLU A 22 7.61 0.53 -5.35
CA GLU A 22 6.71 0.61 -6.49
C GLU A 22 5.71 1.73 -6.19
N GLU A 23 6.04 2.92 -6.67
CA GLU A 23 5.15 4.06 -6.68
C GLU A 23 3.96 3.72 -7.57
N LYS A 24 2.77 3.66 -6.99
CA LYS A 24 1.50 3.41 -7.69
C LYS A 24 0.63 4.64 -7.67
N ILE A 25 -0.23 4.77 -8.67
CA ILE A 25 -1.23 5.84 -8.74
C ILE A 25 -2.54 5.29 -8.16
N CYS A 26 -3.09 5.98 -7.16
CA CYS A 26 -4.39 5.61 -6.58
C CYS A 26 -5.51 5.85 -7.60
N PRO A 27 -6.31 4.85 -7.99
CA PRO A 27 -7.37 5.03 -9.00
C PRO A 27 -8.51 5.95 -8.54
N HIS A 28 -8.67 6.16 -7.23
CA HIS A 28 -9.71 7.03 -6.69
C HIS A 28 -9.32 8.52 -6.67
N CYS A 29 -8.11 8.86 -6.22
CA CYS A 29 -7.69 10.26 -6.08
C CYS A 29 -6.54 10.69 -7.00
N LEU A 30 -6.05 9.77 -7.83
CA LEU A 30 -4.96 9.97 -8.79
C LEU A 30 -3.62 10.42 -8.17
N ARG A 31 -3.47 10.32 -6.85
CA ARG A 31 -2.21 10.60 -6.15
C ARG A 31 -1.27 9.40 -6.20
N ILE A 32 0.00 9.69 -6.38
CA ILE A 32 1.08 8.71 -6.24
C ILE A 32 1.21 8.33 -4.77
N PHE A 33 1.33 7.05 -4.48
CA PHE A 33 1.57 6.52 -3.15
C PHE A 33 2.49 5.30 -3.20
N GLU A 34 3.06 4.99 -2.05
CA GLU A 34 4.00 3.89 -1.90
C GLU A 34 3.24 2.57 -1.71
N CYS A 35 3.37 1.66 -2.68
CA CYS A 35 2.85 0.30 -2.58
C CYS A 35 4.01 -0.68 -2.41
N LYS A 36 4.00 -1.44 -1.30
CA LYS A 36 5.02 -2.45 -1.01
C LYS A 36 4.40 -3.83 -0.90
N VAL A 37 3.86 -4.37 -1.99
CA VAL A 37 3.26 -5.72 -1.98
C VAL A 37 4.25 -6.81 -1.52
N GLY A 38 5.52 -6.69 -1.92
CA GLY A 38 6.59 -7.60 -1.48
C GLY A 38 7.01 -7.44 -0.01
N SER A 39 6.51 -6.42 0.69
CA SER A 39 6.72 -6.21 2.11
C SER A 39 5.46 -5.57 2.69
N ILE A 40 4.36 -6.32 2.62
CA ILE A 40 3.00 -5.82 2.89
C ILE A 40 2.90 -5.13 4.25
N SER A 41 3.63 -5.59 5.26
CA SER A 41 3.69 -4.97 6.59
C SER A 41 4.09 -3.49 6.57
N LEU A 42 4.88 -3.08 5.58
CA LEU A 42 5.34 -1.71 5.36
C LEU A 42 4.47 -0.90 4.39
N CYS A 43 3.46 -1.53 3.79
CA CYS A 43 2.59 -0.87 2.82
C CYS A 43 1.62 0.10 3.52
N GLN A 44 1.24 1.19 2.85
CA GLN A 44 0.28 2.14 3.42
C GLN A 44 -1.10 1.52 3.71
N CYS A 45 -1.46 0.42 3.04
CA CYS A 45 -2.73 -0.27 3.24
C CYS A 45 -2.85 -0.99 4.58
N THR A 46 -1.75 -1.39 5.23
CA THR A 46 -1.81 -2.05 6.53
C THR A 46 -2.10 -1.09 7.68
N LYS A 47 -2.00 0.21 7.44
CA LYS A 47 -2.32 1.25 8.42
C LYS A 47 -3.83 1.46 8.60
N VAL A 48 -4.67 0.92 7.71
CA VAL A 48 -6.13 1.01 7.80
C VAL A 48 -6.69 -0.31 8.31
N THR A 49 -7.51 -0.23 9.36
CA THR A 49 -8.32 -1.37 9.81
C THR A 49 -9.65 -1.35 9.08
N LEU A 50 -9.91 -2.40 8.28
CA LEU A 50 -11.16 -2.58 7.54
C LEU A 50 -11.87 -3.84 8.02
N SER A 51 -13.20 -3.76 8.15
CA SER A 51 -14.06 -4.93 8.34
C SER A 51 -14.09 -5.80 7.08
N LEU A 52 -14.62 -7.02 7.19
CA LEU A 52 -14.78 -7.91 6.02
C LEU A 52 -15.68 -7.25 4.96
N GLU A 53 -16.83 -6.71 5.37
CA GLU A 53 -17.78 -6.06 4.46
C GLU A 53 -17.17 -4.82 3.78
N GLU A 54 -16.40 -4.02 4.51
CA GLU A 54 -15.70 -2.85 3.96
C GLU A 54 -14.66 -3.29 2.92
N ARG A 55 -13.91 -4.36 3.20
CA ARG A 55 -12.92 -4.90 2.26
C ARG A 55 -13.57 -5.43 0.99
N GLU A 56 -14.66 -6.18 1.13
CA GLU A 56 -15.43 -6.68 -0.01
C GLU A 56 -16.00 -5.53 -0.83
N TYR A 57 -16.59 -4.52 -0.18
CA TYR A 57 -17.06 -3.31 -0.85
C TYR A 57 -15.96 -2.66 -1.68
N LEU A 58 -14.78 -2.41 -1.10
CA LEU A 58 -13.66 -1.82 -1.84
C LEU A 58 -13.20 -2.71 -3.00
N ALA A 59 -13.12 -4.03 -2.80
CA ALA A 59 -12.69 -4.97 -3.83
C ALA A 59 -13.67 -5.07 -5.01
N THR A 60 -14.96 -4.81 -4.80
CA THR A 60 -15.93 -4.74 -5.90
C THR A 60 -15.79 -3.47 -6.75
N GLN A 61 -15.30 -2.38 -6.17
CA GLN A 61 -15.22 -1.07 -6.84
C GLN A 61 -13.83 -0.81 -7.46
N TYR A 62 -12.77 -1.38 -6.90
CA TYR A 62 -11.39 -1.10 -7.31
C TYR A 62 -10.59 -2.39 -7.50
N ALA A 63 -10.00 -2.53 -8.69
CA ALA A 63 -9.17 -3.69 -9.04
C ALA A 63 -7.67 -3.52 -8.68
N ASP A 64 -7.24 -2.30 -8.30
CA ASP A 64 -5.86 -2.00 -7.90
C ASP A 64 -5.81 -1.38 -6.51
N CYS A 65 -4.59 -1.19 -5.99
CA CYS A 65 -4.33 -0.68 -4.66
C CYS A 65 -4.79 0.78 -4.51
N LEU A 66 -5.42 1.07 -3.38
CA LEU A 66 -5.79 2.41 -2.97
C LEU A 66 -4.77 2.98 -1.99
N CYS A 67 -4.61 4.31 -1.98
CA CYS A 67 -3.81 4.97 -0.97
C CYS A 67 -4.53 4.99 0.39
N TYR A 68 -3.77 5.11 1.49
CA TYR A 68 -4.27 5.10 2.86
C TYR A 68 -5.48 6.03 3.07
N HIS A 69 -5.38 7.27 2.58
CA HIS A 69 -6.44 8.26 2.72
C HIS A 69 -7.75 7.82 2.06
N CYS A 70 -7.69 7.28 0.84
CA CYS A 70 -8.89 6.83 0.14
C CYS A 70 -9.53 5.62 0.81
N MET A 71 -8.73 4.65 1.28
CA MET A 71 -9.26 3.52 2.04
C MET A 71 -9.99 3.98 3.30
N GLN A 72 -9.43 4.94 4.04
CA GLN A 72 -10.06 5.47 5.25
C GLN A 72 -11.36 6.24 4.96
N THR A 73 -11.36 7.09 3.92
CA THR A 73 -12.55 7.84 3.49
C THR A 73 -13.67 6.91 3.02
N LEU A 74 -13.36 5.97 2.13
CA LEU A 74 -14.36 5.06 1.57
C LEU A 74 -14.94 4.11 2.63
N ALA A 75 -14.13 3.67 3.59
CA ALA A 75 -14.61 2.90 4.74
C ALA A 75 -15.53 3.72 5.65
N PHE A 76 -15.24 5.02 5.84
CA PHE A 76 -16.15 5.92 6.53
C PHE A 76 -17.48 6.08 5.79
N GLU A 77 -17.44 6.37 4.48
CA GLU A 77 -18.64 6.49 3.65
C GLU A 77 -19.49 5.21 3.67
N PHE A 78 -18.87 4.04 3.59
CA PHE A 78 -19.55 2.75 3.68
C PHE A 78 -20.33 2.61 4.99
N ARG A 79 -19.71 2.91 6.14
CA ARG A 79 -20.34 2.83 7.46
C ARG A 79 -21.52 3.80 7.60
N ILE A 80 -21.37 5.01 7.09
CA ILE A 80 -22.42 6.03 7.10
C ILE A 80 -23.61 5.58 6.23
N ASN A 81 -23.36 5.13 5.00
CA ASN A 81 -24.40 4.62 4.11
C ASN A 81 -25.12 3.39 4.70
N LYS A 82 -24.36 2.47 5.32
CA LYS A 82 -24.94 1.30 6.01
C LYS A 82 -25.89 1.73 7.13
N SER A 83 -25.47 2.72 7.94
CA SER A 83 -26.28 3.26 9.04
C SER A 83 -27.58 3.91 8.53
N TYR A 84 -27.54 4.67 7.44
CA TYR A 84 -28.76 5.25 6.86
C TYR A 84 -29.74 4.17 6.39
N LYS A 85 -29.28 3.12 5.70
CA LYS A 85 -30.15 2.02 5.26
C LYS A 85 -30.84 1.30 6.41
N THR A 86 -30.15 1.15 7.55
CA THR A 86 -30.73 0.52 8.73
C THR A 86 -31.81 1.37 9.40
N ILE A 87 -31.79 2.69 9.22
CA ILE A 87 -32.81 3.60 9.76
C ILE A 87 -34.05 3.65 8.85
N THR A 88 -33.90 3.37 7.55
CA THR A 88 -34.99 3.52 6.56
C THR A 88 -36.04 2.40 6.54
N TRP A 89 -36.08 1.50 7.52
CA TRP A 89 -37.17 0.54 7.70
C TRP A 89 -38.10 0.98 8.84
N SER A 90 -38.97 1.94 8.54
CA SER A 90 -40.15 2.28 9.34
C SER A 90 -41.15 2.98 8.43
N PHE A 91 -41.88 2.18 7.66
CA PHE A 91 -43.22 2.49 7.16
C PHE A 91 -43.99 1.20 6.94
#